data_AF-A0A4U8VWL6-F1
#
_entry.id   AF-A0A4U8VWL6-F1
#
_cell.length_a   1.000
_cell.length_b   1.000
_cell.length_c   1.000
_cell.angle_alpha   90.00
_cell.angle_beta   90.00
_cell.angle_gamma   90.00
#
_symmetry.space_group_name_H-M   'P 1'
#
loop_
_entity.id
_entity.type
_entity.pdbx_description
1 polymer ?
#
loop_
_entity_poly.entity_id
_entity_poly.type
_entity_poly.pdbx_seq_one_letter_code
_entity_poly.pdbx_strand_id
1 'polypeptide(L)'
;MTDTTVRSWSLETVAARQRSIAEVESGNDIQRGYESDIIPGLLQTRTYASAVIATCLELGGHRDDDVEDAVVARVGRQVAWRAAGGRGHFLIAEQALYTGVGSREVMIEQLRALRELPAGTTLGIIPRTAPFLPVTAFTLHRDRVALETLTVAVYRTDATDLAAYREVFDRLAEQSVTGEAATALIITAINAHHHDDTN
;
A
#
# COMPACT_ATOMS: atom_id res chain seq x y z
N MET A 1 -21.37 -18.45 10.12
CA MET A 1 -20.49 -17.27 10.14
C MET A 1 -20.74 -16.50 8.86
N THR A 2 -20.78 -15.17 8.91
CA THR A 2 -20.93 -14.35 7.70
C THR A 2 -19.61 -14.30 6.95
N ASP A 3 -19.63 -14.37 5.61
CA ASP A 3 -18.43 -14.28 4.76
C ASP A 3 -17.82 -12.86 4.71
N THR A 4 -18.39 -11.93 5.47
CA THR A 4 -17.88 -10.57 5.69
C THR A 4 -17.60 -10.37 7.17
N THR A 5 -16.41 -9.85 7.46
CA THR A 5 -16.05 -9.30 8.76
C THR A 5 -15.77 -7.81 8.58
N VAL A 6 -16.49 -6.97 9.31
CA VAL A 6 -16.21 -5.52 9.37
C VAL A 6 -15.52 -5.25 10.70
N ARG A 7 -14.32 -4.66 10.64
CA ARG A 7 -13.55 -4.25 11.81
C ARG A 7 -13.57 -2.73 11.90
N SER A 8 -14.08 -2.19 13.02
CA SER A 8 -14.02 -0.76 13.26
C SER A 8 -12.65 -0.34 13.76
N TRP A 9 -12.11 0.72 13.17
CA TRP A 9 -10.90 1.38 13.64
C TRP A 9 -11.18 2.40 14.75
N SER A 10 -12.44 2.80 14.94
CA SER A 10 -12.81 3.88 15.87
C SER A 10 -12.42 3.65 17.34
N LEU A 11 -12.07 2.42 17.72
CA LEU A 11 -11.66 2.05 19.08
C LEU A 11 -10.24 1.48 19.15
N GLU A 12 -9.52 1.43 18.02
CA GLU A 12 -8.19 0.84 17.94
C GLU A 12 -7.15 1.90 17.59
N THR A 13 -6.00 1.84 18.25
CA THR A 13 -4.89 2.72 17.88
C THR A 13 -4.33 2.33 16.51
N VAL A 14 -3.73 3.26 15.78
CA VAL A 14 -3.10 2.97 14.48
C VAL A 14 -2.01 1.90 14.63
N ALA A 15 -1.28 1.89 15.75
CA ALA A 15 -0.32 0.84 16.08
C ALA A 15 -0.99 -0.54 16.25
N ALA A 16 -2.16 -0.61 16.91
CA ALA A 16 -2.92 -1.86 17.03
C ALA A 16 -3.43 -2.35 15.66
N ARG A 17 -3.89 -1.43 14.80
CA ARG A 17 -4.24 -1.74 13.40
C ARG A 17 -3.04 -2.33 12.65
N GLN A 18 -1.85 -1.75 12.78
CA GLN A 18 -0.64 -2.29 12.12
C GLN A 18 -0.30 -3.71 12.58
N ARG A 19 -0.42 -4.00 13.88
CA ARG A 19 -0.20 -5.35 14.42
C ARG A 19 -1.23 -6.35 13.90
N SER A 20 -2.50 -5.97 13.85
CA SER A 20 -3.52 -6.87 13.30
C SER A 20 -3.30 -7.19 11.83
N ILE A 21 -2.85 -6.23 11.03
CA ILE A 21 -2.55 -6.49 9.61
C ILE A 21 -1.37 -7.47 9.51
N ALA A 22 -0.35 -7.30 10.35
CA ALA A 22 0.80 -8.19 10.40
C ALA A 22 0.43 -9.66 10.67
N GLU A 23 -0.57 -9.90 11.53
CA GLU A 23 -1.06 -11.25 11.82
C GLU A 23 -1.63 -11.93 10.55
N VAL A 24 -2.37 -11.19 9.73
CA VAL A 24 -2.92 -11.69 8.46
C VAL A 24 -1.82 -11.89 7.40
N GLU A 25 -0.81 -11.03 7.40
CA GLU A 25 0.32 -11.08 6.44
C GLU A 25 1.39 -12.12 6.81
N SER A 26 1.36 -12.70 8.03
CA SER A 26 2.40 -13.60 8.54
C SER A 26 2.50 -14.98 7.85
N GLY A 27 1.65 -15.25 6.85
CA GLY A 27 1.68 -16.48 6.06
C GLY A 27 2.72 -16.45 4.93
N ASN A 28 3.16 -17.63 4.47
CA ASN A 28 4.13 -17.77 3.37
C ASN A 28 3.49 -17.61 1.97
N ASP A 29 2.36 -16.91 1.89
CA ASP A 29 1.61 -16.70 0.66
C ASP A 29 2.04 -15.41 -0.04
N ILE A 30 1.87 -15.35 -1.37
CA ILE A 30 2.13 -14.14 -2.14
C ILE A 30 1.05 -13.10 -1.80
N GLN A 31 1.47 -11.98 -1.22
CA GLN A 31 0.61 -10.84 -0.98
C GLN A 31 0.40 -10.06 -2.28
N ARG A 32 -0.86 -9.81 -2.63
CA ARG A 32 -1.24 -8.98 -3.77
C ARG A 32 -1.87 -7.70 -3.27
N GLY A 33 -1.42 -6.55 -3.73
CA GLY A 33 -1.98 -5.27 -3.32
C GLY A 33 -2.16 -4.35 -4.50
N TYR A 34 -3.28 -3.63 -4.52
CA TYR A 34 -3.52 -2.52 -5.44
C TYR A 34 -3.71 -1.23 -4.64
N GLU A 35 -2.96 -0.18 -5.00
CA GLU A 35 -3.12 1.17 -4.47
C GLU A 35 -3.33 2.18 -5.61
N SER A 36 -4.30 3.08 -5.46
CA SER A 36 -4.63 4.07 -6.49
C SER A 36 -3.90 5.40 -6.34
N ASP A 37 -3.43 5.72 -5.15
CA ASP A 37 -3.05 7.08 -4.76
C ASP A 37 -1.83 7.15 -3.84
N ILE A 38 -1.43 6.09 -3.15
CA ILE A 38 -0.24 6.08 -2.31
C ILE A 38 0.60 4.81 -2.52
N ILE A 39 1.83 4.82 -2.02
CA ILE A 39 2.68 3.63 -2.03
C ILE A 39 2.18 2.59 -1.00
N PRO A 40 2.07 1.30 -1.36
CA PRO A 40 1.63 0.25 -0.44
C PRO A 40 2.44 0.22 0.85
N GLY A 41 1.77 0.06 1.99
CA GLY A 41 2.39 0.14 3.32
C GLY A 41 3.61 -0.76 3.54
N LEU A 42 3.72 -1.89 2.83
CA LEU A 42 4.90 -2.77 2.90
C LEU A 42 6.14 -2.27 2.13
N LEU A 43 5.94 -1.32 1.22
CA LEU A 43 6.98 -0.71 0.39
C LEU A 43 7.36 0.71 0.85
N GLN A 44 6.70 1.23 1.89
CA GLN A 44 6.95 2.57 2.40
C GLN A 44 8.29 2.66 3.16
N THR A 45 9.03 3.75 2.98
CA THR A 45 10.13 4.13 3.87
C THR A 45 9.57 4.62 5.20
N ARG A 46 10.42 4.71 6.22
CA ARG A 46 10.01 5.16 7.56
C ARG A 46 9.45 6.58 7.53
N THR A 47 10.09 7.49 6.79
CA THR A 47 9.70 8.90 6.68
C THR A 47 8.37 9.05 5.95
N TYR A 48 8.17 8.31 4.86
CA TYR A 48 6.89 8.27 4.15
C TYR A 48 5.76 7.68 5.00
N ALA A 49 6.02 6.55 5.67
CA ALA A 49 5.06 5.92 6.58
C ALA A 49 4.64 6.86 7.71
N SER A 50 5.59 7.63 8.27
CA SER A 50 5.31 8.64 9.29
C SER A 50 4.37 9.73 8.78
N ALA A 51 4.63 10.27 7.59
CA ALA A 51 3.76 11.27 6.99
C ALA A 51 2.33 10.75 6.74
N VAL A 52 2.18 9.52 6.20
CA VAL A 52 0.87 8.89 6.01
C VAL A 52 0.14 8.72 7.35
N ILE A 53 0.84 8.21 8.38
CA ILE A 53 0.25 7.98 9.71
C ILE A 53 -0.19 9.29 10.35
N ALA A 54 0.63 10.34 10.27
CA ALA A 54 0.28 11.66 10.79
C ALA A 54 -1.03 12.17 10.16
N THR A 55 -1.17 12.09 8.85
CA THR A 55 -2.42 12.45 8.16
C THR A 55 -3.61 11.58 8.60
N CYS A 56 -3.42 10.27 8.78
CA CYS A 56 -4.48 9.40 9.30
C CYS A 56 -4.94 9.80 10.72
N LEU A 57 -4.01 10.18 11.60
CA LEU A 57 -4.32 10.59 12.96
C LEU A 57 -5.04 11.94 13.02
N GLU A 58 -4.65 12.89 12.16
CA GLU A 58 -5.33 14.18 12.02
C GLU A 58 -6.79 14.02 11.59
N LEU A 59 -7.09 13.12 10.65
CA LEU A 59 -8.43 12.91 10.11
C LEU A 59 -9.30 11.94 10.94
N GLY A 60 -8.68 10.97 11.63
CA GLY A 60 -9.38 9.89 12.33
C GLY A 60 -9.88 10.23 13.74
N GLY A 61 -9.54 11.41 14.28
CA GLY A 61 -9.91 11.79 15.65
C GLY A 61 -9.14 11.04 16.75
N HIS A 62 -8.10 10.28 16.39
CA HIS A 62 -7.24 9.51 17.28
C HIS A 62 -6.14 10.38 17.90
N ARG A 63 -6.53 11.46 18.59
CA ARG A 63 -5.59 12.49 19.10
C ARG A 63 -4.64 11.98 20.19
N ASP A 64 -4.96 10.83 20.79
CA ASP A 64 -4.18 10.21 21.87
C ASP A 64 -3.17 9.16 21.35
N ASP A 65 -3.16 8.88 20.04
CA ASP A 65 -2.21 7.95 19.43
C ASP A 65 -0.87 8.62 19.15
N ASP A 66 0.23 7.92 19.45
CA ASP A 66 1.57 8.35 19.10
C ASP A 66 1.94 7.91 17.68
N VAL A 67 2.31 8.89 16.83
CA VAL A 67 2.81 8.65 15.47
C VAL A 67 4.00 7.68 15.49
N GLU A 68 4.92 7.84 16.43
CA GLU A 68 6.14 7.05 16.51
C GLU A 68 5.82 5.58 16.82
N ASP A 69 4.90 5.30 17.75
CA ASP A 69 4.46 3.93 18.05
C ASP A 69 3.82 3.25 16.84
N ALA A 70 3.00 4.00 16.10
CA ALA A 70 2.36 3.51 14.87
C ALA A 70 3.39 3.26 13.75
N VAL A 71 4.39 4.13 13.61
CA VAL A 71 5.50 3.97 12.67
C VAL A 71 6.34 2.75 13.03
N VAL A 72 6.69 2.58 14.31
CA VAL A 72 7.41 1.40 14.81
C VAL A 72 6.63 0.14 14.51
N ALA A 73 5.32 0.12 14.73
CA ALA A 73 4.48 -1.03 14.41
C ALA A 73 4.46 -1.32 12.89
N ARG A 74 4.39 -0.30 12.03
CA ARG A 74 4.45 -0.48 10.57
C ARG A 74 5.80 -1.01 10.09
N VAL A 75 6.89 -0.44 10.60
CA VAL A 75 8.25 -0.90 10.26
C VAL A 75 8.47 -2.33 10.78
N GLY A 76 8.00 -2.64 11.98
CA GLY A 76 8.02 -3.99 12.55
C GLY A 76 7.29 -5.00 11.67
N ARG A 77 6.11 -4.64 11.14
CA ARG A 77 5.35 -5.43 10.17
C ARG A 77 6.16 -5.73 8.91
N GLN A 78 6.80 -4.71 8.32
CA GLN A 78 7.66 -4.90 7.13
C GLN A 78 8.84 -5.84 7.39
N VAL A 79 9.52 -5.67 8.54
CA VAL A 79 10.66 -6.51 8.93
C VAL A 79 10.22 -7.96 9.12
N ALA A 80 9.11 -8.19 9.83
CA ALA A 80 8.56 -9.52 10.04
C ALA A 80 8.18 -10.20 8.71
N TRP A 81 7.51 -9.47 7.81
CA TRP A 81 7.16 -9.97 6.48
C TRP A 81 8.39 -10.38 5.67
N ARG A 82 9.44 -9.54 5.64
CA ARG A 82 10.69 -9.89 4.94
C ARG A 82 11.40 -11.09 5.58
N ALA A 83 11.46 -11.15 6.91
CA ALA A 83 12.10 -12.25 7.63
C ALA A 83 11.39 -13.60 7.42
N ALA A 84 10.08 -13.59 7.17
CA ALA A 84 9.29 -14.77 6.84
C ALA A 84 9.43 -15.23 5.37
N GLY A 85 10.28 -14.58 4.57
CA GLY A 85 10.40 -14.87 3.13
C GLY A 85 9.28 -14.26 2.30
N GLY A 86 8.68 -13.17 2.79
CA GLY A 86 7.53 -12.50 2.18
C GLY A 86 7.70 -12.23 0.69
N ARG A 87 6.68 -12.62 -0.08
CA ARG A 87 6.60 -12.44 -1.53
C ARG A 87 5.43 -11.54 -1.86
N GLY A 88 5.63 -10.62 -2.79
CA GLY A 88 4.63 -9.58 -3.05
C GLY A 88 4.46 -9.29 -4.53
N HIS A 89 3.22 -9.04 -4.96
CA HIS A 89 2.93 -8.41 -6.24
C HIS A 89 2.06 -7.18 -5.96
N PHE A 90 2.69 -6.02 -6.05
CA PHE A 90 2.06 -4.74 -5.76
C PHE A 90 1.83 -3.98 -7.06
N LEU A 91 0.61 -3.53 -7.25
CA LEU A 91 0.20 -2.69 -8.36
C LEU A 91 -0.12 -1.30 -7.80
N ILE A 92 0.46 -0.27 -8.41
CA ILE A 92 0.15 1.11 -8.08
C ILE A 92 -0.34 1.83 -9.33
N ALA A 93 -1.32 2.71 -9.21
CA ALA A 93 -1.53 3.69 -10.26
C ALA A 93 -0.35 4.66 -10.32
N GLU A 94 0.03 5.10 -11.51
CA GLU A 94 1.10 6.09 -11.70
C GLU A 94 0.88 7.35 -10.86
N GLN A 95 -0.38 7.72 -10.58
CA GLN A 95 -0.75 8.82 -9.69
C GLN A 95 -0.10 8.71 -8.29
N ALA A 96 0.08 7.50 -7.76
CA ALA A 96 0.73 7.28 -6.46
C ALA A 96 2.19 7.78 -6.40
N LEU A 97 2.84 7.95 -7.55
CA LEU A 97 4.19 8.54 -7.62
C LEU A 97 4.18 10.06 -7.45
N TYR A 98 3.01 10.71 -7.63
CA TYR A 98 2.85 12.16 -7.66
C TYR A 98 1.99 12.70 -6.50
N THR A 99 1.25 11.85 -5.80
CA THR A 99 0.47 12.24 -4.62
C THR A 99 1.38 12.81 -3.55
N GLY A 100 1.07 14.01 -3.05
CA GLY A 100 1.88 14.70 -2.05
C GLY A 100 1.77 14.04 -0.68
N VAL A 101 2.78 13.26 -0.29
CA VAL A 101 2.90 12.66 1.04
C VAL A 101 4.15 13.19 1.73
N GLY A 102 3.95 13.88 2.85
CA GLY A 102 5.03 14.55 3.58
C GLY A 102 5.66 15.67 2.75
N SER A 103 6.97 15.85 2.90
CA SER A 103 7.72 16.81 2.08
C SER A 103 8.17 16.19 0.75
N ARG A 104 8.67 17.04 -0.14
CA ARG A 104 9.30 16.63 -1.40
C ARG A 104 10.45 15.65 -1.18
N GLU A 105 11.28 15.91 -0.17
CA GLU A 105 12.40 15.04 0.20
C GLU A 105 11.91 13.65 0.61
N VAL A 106 10.80 13.58 1.35
CA VAL A 106 10.14 12.32 1.72
C VAL A 106 9.66 11.58 0.48
N MET A 107 9.04 12.27 -0.47
CA MET A 107 8.63 11.68 -1.74
C MET A 107 9.83 11.15 -2.54
N ILE A 108 10.88 11.94 -2.73
CA ILE A 108 12.08 11.52 -3.47
C ILE A 108 12.74 10.31 -2.80
N GLU A 109 12.87 10.32 -1.47
CA GLU A 109 13.41 9.19 -0.69
C GLU A 109 12.58 7.93 -0.95
N GLN A 110 11.25 8.03 -0.85
CA GLN A 110 10.34 6.92 -1.13
C GLN A 110 10.49 6.37 -2.55
N LEU A 111 10.50 7.24 -3.55
CA LEU A 111 10.59 6.85 -4.95
C LEU A 111 11.94 6.19 -5.26
N ARG A 112 13.03 6.63 -4.64
CA ARG A 112 14.32 5.95 -4.73
C ARG A 112 14.28 4.55 -4.12
N ALA A 113 13.60 4.38 -2.98
CA ALA A 113 13.45 3.07 -2.35
C ALA A 113 12.67 2.06 -3.20
N LEU A 114 11.71 2.51 -4.03
CA LEU A 114 10.97 1.63 -4.95
C LEU A 114 11.84 0.99 -6.04
N ARG A 115 13.07 1.46 -6.25
CA ARG A 115 14.02 0.87 -7.19
C ARG A 115 14.82 -0.28 -6.57
N GLU A 116 14.80 -0.40 -5.24
CA GLU A 116 15.59 -1.37 -4.47
C GLU A 116 14.65 -2.33 -3.71
N LEU A 117 13.76 -2.99 -4.45
CA LEU A 117 12.75 -3.87 -3.85
C LEU A 117 13.37 -5.19 -3.35
N PRO A 118 12.84 -5.77 -2.25
CA PRO A 118 13.27 -7.09 -1.79
C PRO A 118 13.07 -8.17 -2.85
N ALA A 119 13.96 -9.16 -2.88
CA ALA A 119 13.80 -10.33 -3.73
C ALA A 119 12.42 -11.00 -3.51
N GLY A 120 11.78 -11.42 -4.60
CA GLY A 120 10.42 -11.98 -4.54
C GLY A 120 9.30 -10.93 -4.51
N THR A 121 9.63 -9.65 -4.66
CA THR A 121 8.66 -8.55 -4.82
C THR A 121 8.60 -8.09 -6.27
N THR A 122 7.40 -7.96 -6.81
CA THR A 122 7.12 -7.34 -8.11
C THR A 122 6.31 -6.07 -7.90
N LEU A 123 6.77 -4.97 -8.51
CA LEU A 123 6.03 -3.71 -8.58
C LEU A 123 5.58 -3.47 -10.03
N GLY A 124 4.27 -3.41 -10.24
CA GLY A 124 3.64 -2.94 -11.46
C GLY A 124 3.14 -1.52 -11.29
N ILE A 125 3.39 -0.67 -12.28
CA ILE A 125 2.88 0.70 -12.32
C ILE A 125 1.88 0.79 -13.45
N ILE A 126 0.63 1.14 -13.14
CA ILE A 126 -0.44 1.31 -14.11
C ILE A 126 -0.36 2.74 -14.66
N PRO A 127 -0.02 2.92 -15.95
CA PRO A 127 0.13 4.25 -16.54
C PRO A 127 -1.18 5.05 -16.47
N ARG A 128 -1.08 6.38 -16.39
CA ARG A 128 -2.27 7.28 -16.36
C ARG A 128 -3.22 7.12 -17.56
N THR A 129 -2.75 6.55 -18.66
CA THR A 129 -3.51 6.31 -19.90
C THR A 129 -4.21 4.95 -19.94
N ALA A 130 -4.04 4.12 -18.91
CA ALA A 130 -4.67 2.80 -18.85
C ALA A 130 -6.21 2.89 -18.80
N PRO A 131 -6.95 1.94 -19.40
CA PRO A 131 -8.40 1.91 -19.30
C PRO A 131 -8.89 1.79 -17.86
N PHE A 132 -9.86 2.62 -17.49
CA PHE A 132 -10.44 2.66 -16.14
C PHE A 132 -11.06 1.32 -15.71
N LEU A 133 -10.80 0.94 -14.45
CA LEU A 133 -11.47 -0.14 -13.74
C LEU A 133 -12.09 0.42 -12.44
N PRO A 134 -13.38 0.16 -12.15
CA PRO A 134 -14.09 0.77 -11.03
C PRO A 134 -13.79 0.07 -9.70
N VAL A 135 -12.53 0.13 -9.24
CA VAL A 135 -12.07 -0.49 -8.00
C VAL A 135 -11.28 0.48 -7.12
N THR A 136 -11.45 0.35 -5.82
CA THR A 136 -10.65 1.06 -4.81
C THR A 136 -9.40 0.25 -4.46
N ALA A 137 -8.50 0.82 -3.67
CA ALA A 137 -7.38 0.06 -3.11
C ALA A 137 -7.87 -1.20 -2.36
N PHE A 138 -7.14 -2.31 -2.54
CA PHE A 138 -7.43 -3.58 -1.88
C PHE A 138 -6.17 -4.42 -1.72
N THR A 139 -6.16 -5.27 -0.69
CA THR A 139 -5.14 -6.31 -0.52
C THR A 139 -5.78 -7.68 -0.63
N LEU A 140 -5.27 -8.51 -1.54
CA LEU A 140 -5.71 -9.86 -1.77
C LEU A 140 -4.72 -10.84 -1.14
N HIS A 141 -5.21 -11.61 -0.18
CA HIS A 141 -4.53 -12.74 0.42
C HIS A 141 -5.04 -14.05 -0.19
N ARG A 142 -4.53 -15.21 0.28
CA ARG A 142 -4.95 -16.52 -0.23
C ARG A 142 -6.44 -16.78 -0.04
N ASP A 143 -6.96 -16.45 1.15
CA ASP A 143 -8.29 -16.83 1.63
C ASP A 143 -9.26 -15.65 1.81
N ARG A 144 -8.80 -14.41 1.62
CA ARG A 144 -9.60 -13.20 1.84
C ARG A 144 -9.11 -12.03 1.00
N VAL A 145 -10.01 -11.08 0.77
CA VAL A 145 -9.68 -9.72 0.33
C VAL A 145 -9.94 -8.75 1.48
N ALA A 146 -9.03 -7.81 1.66
CA ALA A 146 -9.11 -6.73 2.64
C ALA A 146 -9.26 -5.40 1.91
N LEU A 147 -10.28 -4.63 2.31
CA LEU A 147 -10.49 -3.25 1.89
C LEU A 147 -10.41 -2.37 3.13
N GLU A 148 -9.59 -1.33 3.06
CA GLU A 148 -9.43 -0.39 4.16
C GLU A 148 -10.11 0.93 3.81
N THR A 149 -10.93 1.43 4.72
CA THR A 149 -11.49 2.79 4.67
C THR A 149 -10.94 3.59 5.85
N LEU A 150 -11.32 4.87 5.92
CA LEU A 150 -10.94 5.74 7.03
C LEU A 150 -11.32 5.14 8.40
N THR A 151 -12.53 4.61 8.53
CA THR A 151 -13.10 4.22 9.84
C THR A 151 -13.26 2.72 10.03
N VAL A 152 -13.28 1.93 8.96
CA VAL A 152 -13.42 0.47 9.03
C VAL A 152 -12.51 -0.26 8.03
N ALA A 153 -12.14 -1.48 8.36
CA ALA A 153 -11.72 -2.47 7.36
C ALA A 153 -12.82 -3.48 7.11
N VAL A 154 -12.92 -3.89 5.86
CA VAL A 154 -13.80 -4.98 5.43
C VAL A 154 -12.93 -6.13 4.96
N TYR A 155 -13.11 -7.29 5.58
CA TYR A 155 -12.52 -8.54 5.15
C TYR A 155 -13.63 -9.41 4.56
N ARG A 156 -13.41 -9.87 3.33
CA ARG A 156 -14.36 -10.71 2.59
C ARG A 156 -13.72 -12.05 2.24
N THR A 157 -14.40 -13.14 2.57
CA THR A 157 -13.95 -14.53 2.35
C THR A 157 -14.84 -15.30 1.36
N ASP A 158 -15.89 -14.66 0.83
CA ASP A 158 -16.79 -15.27 -0.15
C ASP A 158 -16.04 -15.67 -1.42
N ALA A 159 -16.20 -16.92 -1.85
CA ALA A 159 -15.42 -17.47 -2.96
C ALA A 159 -15.72 -16.78 -4.30
N THR A 160 -16.95 -16.30 -4.51
CA THR A 160 -17.35 -15.58 -5.74
C THR A 160 -16.70 -14.22 -5.77
N ASP A 161 -16.73 -13.50 -4.64
CA ASP A 161 -16.07 -12.19 -4.52
C ASP A 161 -14.55 -12.34 -4.68
N LEU A 162 -13.93 -13.35 -4.05
CA LEU A 162 -12.50 -13.62 -4.21
C LEU A 162 -12.12 -13.93 -5.66
N ALA A 163 -12.96 -14.64 -6.40
CA ALA A 163 -12.73 -14.87 -7.83
C ALA A 163 -12.78 -13.57 -8.62
N ALA A 164 -13.76 -12.70 -8.34
CA ALA A 164 -13.88 -11.38 -8.99
C ALA A 164 -12.68 -10.48 -8.69
N TYR A 165 -12.20 -10.41 -7.44
CA TYR A 165 -11.02 -9.61 -7.09
C TYR A 165 -9.72 -10.15 -7.72
N ARG A 166 -9.61 -11.47 -7.90
CA ARG A 166 -8.49 -12.07 -8.65
C ARG A 166 -8.52 -11.65 -10.11
N GLU A 167 -9.66 -11.74 -10.76
CA GLU A 167 -9.83 -11.30 -12.16
C GLU A 167 -9.49 -9.81 -12.32
N VAL A 168 -9.99 -8.95 -11.41
CA VAL A 168 -9.64 -7.53 -11.40
C VAL A 168 -8.14 -7.33 -11.24
N PHE A 169 -7.50 -8.02 -10.29
CA PHE A 169 -6.06 -7.90 -10.06
C PHE A 169 -5.26 -8.31 -11.31
N ASP A 170 -5.65 -9.40 -11.96
CA ASP A 170 -4.99 -9.87 -13.18
C ASP A 170 -5.13 -8.84 -14.32
N ARG A 171 -6.32 -8.23 -14.49
CA ARG A 171 -6.54 -7.15 -15.47
C ARG A 171 -5.73 -5.89 -15.16
N LEU A 172 -5.61 -5.51 -13.88
CA LEU A 172 -4.74 -4.40 -13.47
C LEU A 172 -3.26 -4.72 -13.76
N ALA A 173 -2.84 -5.97 -13.54
CA ALA A 173 -1.48 -6.42 -13.81
C ALA A 173 -1.18 -6.39 -15.32
N GLU A 174 -2.11 -6.82 -16.17
CA GLU A 174 -2.02 -6.74 -17.63
C GLU A 174 -1.89 -5.30 -18.13
N GLN A 175 -2.50 -4.32 -17.43
CA GLN A 175 -2.39 -2.89 -17.73
C GLN A 175 -1.11 -2.25 -17.19
N SER A 176 -0.38 -2.93 -16.31
CA SER A 176 0.78 -2.37 -15.62
C SER A 176 2.09 -2.58 -16.40
N VAL A 177 3.02 -1.65 -16.24
CA VAL A 177 4.42 -1.83 -16.66
C VAL A 177 5.28 -2.23 -15.47
N THR A 178 6.31 -3.05 -15.72
CA THR A 178 7.26 -3.54 -14.71
C THR A 178 8.71 -3.30 -15.18
N GLY A 179 9.70 -3.63 -14.34
CA GLY A 179 11.12 -3.60 -14.70
C GLY A 179 11.62 -2.22 -15.14
N GLU A 180 12.30 -2.15 -16.29
CA GLU A 180 12.88 -0.90 -16.81
C GLU A 180 11.83 0.17 -17.11
N ALA A 181 10.67 -0.23 -17.64
CA ALA A 181 9.59 0.71 -17.96
C ALA A 181 8.98 1.32 -16.69
N ALA A 182 8.79 0.53 -15.63
CA ALA A 182 8.39 1.05 -14.32
C ALA A 182 9.48 1.98 -13.74
N THR A 183 10.75 1.60 -13.86
CA THR A 183 11.88 2.42 -13.40
C THR A 183 11.93 3.77 -14.10
N ALA A 184 11.64 3.81 -15.40
CA ALA A 184 11.57 5.06 -16.15
C ALA A 184 10.47 6.00 -15.61
N LEU A 185 9.26 5.47 -15.32
CA LEU A 185 8.18 6.27 -14.72
C LEU A 185 8.56 6.81 -13.33
N ILE A 186 9.25 6.00 -12.51
CA ILE A 186 9.76 6.44 -11.20
C ILE A 186 10.78 7.57 -11.36
N ILE A 187 11.71 7.47 -12.32
CA ILE A 187 12.70 8.52 -12.57
C ILE A 187 12.03 9.81 -13.06
N THR A 188 11.04 9.71 -13.95
CA THR A 188 10.24 10.86 -14.39
C THR A 188 9.55 11.53 -13.19
N ALA A 189 8.95 10.75 -12.29
CA ALA A 189 8.32 11.28 -11.09
C ALA A 189 9.33 11.96 -10.15
N ILE A 190 10.52 11.36 -9.93
CA ILE A 190 11.61 11.98 -9.15
C ILE A 190 12.00 13.33 -9.75
N ASN A 191 12.12 13.42 -11.08
CA ASN A 191 12.47 14.66 -11.75
C ASN A 191 11.36 15.72 -11.63
N ALA A 192 10.08 15.35 -11.71
CA ALA A 192 8.97 16.27 -11.46
C ALA A 192 9.04 16.81 -10.02
N HIS A 193 9.24 15.90 -9.05
CA HIS A 193 9.63 16.22 -7.68
C HIS A 193 11.06 16.76 -7.56
N HIS A 194 11.71 17.30 -8.61
CA HIS A 194 12.88 18.22 -8.47
C HIS A 194 12.64 19.60 -9.13
N HIS A 195 11.70 19.71 -10.08
CA HIS A 195 11.48 20.96 -10.83
C HIS A 195 10.60 21.99 -10.11
N ASP A 196 9.64 21.56 -9.29
CA ASP A 196 8.83 22.48 -8.46
C ASP A 196 9.62 23.31 -7.41
N ASP A 197 10.96 23.23 -7.34
CA ASP A 197 11.80 24.08 -6.47
C ASP A 197 11.94 25.52 -7.00
N THR A 198 11.37 25.82 -8.17
CA THR A 198 11.59 27.07 -8.91
C THR A 198 10.35 27.95 -9.07
N ASN A 199 9.27 27.71 -8.30
CA ASN A 199 8.05 28.51 -8.39
C ASN A 199 7.66 29.14 -7.04
#